data_AF-W4LDC3-F1
#
_entry.id   AF-W4LDC3-F1
#
_cell.length_a   1.000
_cell.length_b   1.000
_cell.length_c   1.000
_cell.angle_alpha   90.00
_cell.angle_beta   90.00
_cell.angle_gamma   90.00
#
_symmetry.space_group_name_H-M   'P 1'
#
loop_
_entity.id
_entity.type
_entity.pdbx_description
1 polymer ?
#
loop_
_entity_poly.entity_id
_entity_poly.type
_entity_poly.pdbx_seq_one_letter_code
_entity_poly.pdbx_strand_id
1 'polypeptide(L)'
;MITETLAAWVPALTFEALPPIARSRAKLAVFDCCGTAVAGVHHPAAHQVRQLIVEMGSTPTVRVIGDHLLLSPLDAAWLTGTMTDAYLYSDTHFPSNAHLTSVLLPVLLVLGELHEMTGAEALTAYAAGFEVATRLAAGINPEHYRHGWHTTSVAGVMGATATAGRLMGLSPEQLQQAFGIATSEAAGSRSNFGTDTMPMHSGRAARSGLLSAMLAAKGFTGNPQALESPMGWLDLFRGKGEVQPEAVLHQLGESFALERPELYFKFYANGAPTHRFIDAALALRQQGVTLEQIERVVCKVNPAYVQTLRYARPQTPQQARVSLQYAVAVALCDGHVSLPQFNVSRVQEADVQELMARVELDADPGLSATTGSDFTAAPATVRIELRDGRSLTETVEHERGSPERPPKRPEFEAKFRHCVLHTLPEEKTLLALRYLYQLETLPNFRMILDALSLAPRPGAEEEGEAGEAPEATPEAAAPPAEADRLAQLEARLRALEEQN
;
A
#
# COMPACT_ATOMS: atom_id res chain seq x y z
N MET A 1 15.98 -24.82 11.74
CA MET A 1 15.49 -23.76 12.65
C MET A 1 15.00 -22.61 11.79
N ILE A 2 13.79 -22.09 12.02
CA ILE A 2 13.18 -21.05 11.17
C ILE A 2 14.04 -19.81 11.13
N THR A 3 14.43 -19.27 12.29
CA THR A 3 15.20 -18.03 12.37
C THR A 3 16.53 -18.16 11.63
N GLU A 4 17.27 -19.24 11.88
CA GLU A 4 18.54 -19.54 11.21
C GLU A 4 18.38 -19.71 9.69
N THR A 5 17.38 -20.48 9.25
CA THR A 5 17.15 -20.75 7.81
C THR A 5 16.81 -19.47 7.05
N LEU A 6 15.91 -18.63 7.58
CA LEU A 6 15.57 -17.35 6.95
C LEU A 6 16.78 -16.40 6.96
N ALA A 7 17.52 -16.33 8.07
CA ALA A 7 18.69 -15.46 8.18
C ALA A 7 19.85 -15.88 7.26
N ALA A 8 20.00 -17.17 6.95
CA ALA A 8 20.94 -17.65 5.95
C ALA A 8 20.46 -17.41 4.51
N TRP A 9 19.16 -17.58 4.25
CA TRP A 9 18.59 -17.45 2.92
C TRP A 9 18.55 -15.99 2.41
N VAL A 10 18.17 -15.04 3.27
CA VAL A 10 18.01 -13.62 2.92
C VAL A 10 19.26 -13.01 2.24
N PRO A 11 20.49 -13.15 2.77
CA PRO A 11 21.68 -12.61 2.12
C PRO A 11 22.14 -13.46 0.92
N ALA A 12 21.81 -14.76 0.89
CA ALA A 12 22.22 -15.67 -0.18
C ALA A 12 21.41 -15.54 -1.48
N LEU A 13 20.18 -14.98 -1.41
CA LEU A 13 19.34 -14.78 -2.59
C LEU A 13 20.06 -13.92 -3.65
N THR A 14 19.94 -14.26 -4.93
CA THR A 14 20.46 -13.44 -6.04
C THR A 14 19.31 -12.97 -6.93
N PHE A 15 19.55 -11.90 -7.69
CA PHE A 15 18.54 -11.40 -8.63
C PHE A 15 18.21 -12.47 -9.69
N GLU A 16 19.21 -13.24 -10.12
CA GLU A 16 19.10 -14.29 -11.12
C GLU A 16 18.26 -15.47 -10.63
N ALA A 17 18.25 -15.73 -9.31
CA ALA A 17 17.43 -16.77 -8.71
C ALA A 17 15.93 -16.43 -8.71
N LEU A 18 15.56 -15.15 -8.79
CA LEU A 18 14.16 -14.76 -8.92
C LEU A 18 13.61 -15.15 -10.30
N PRO A 19 12.47 -15.82 -10.39
CA PRO A 19 11.88 -16.08 -11.70
C PRO A 19 11.43 -14.78 -12.38
N PRO A 20 11.40 -14.73 -13.73
CA PRO A 20 11.09 -13.49 -14.46
C PRO A 20 9.77 -12.84 -14.05
N ILE A 21 8.74 -13.65 -13.74
CA ILE A 21 7.44 -13.14 -13.28
C ILE A 21 7.53 -12.49 -11.90
N ALA A 22 8.34 -13.04 -10.98
CA ALA A 22 8.57 -12.45 -9.66
C ALA A 22 9.28 -11.10 -9.78
N ARG A 23 10.30 -11.00 -10.66
CA ARG A 23 11.00 -9.74 -10.94
C ARG A 23 10.04 -8.68 -11.48
N SER A 24 9.18 -9.07 -12.42
CA SER A 24 8.17 -8.17 -13.01
C SER A 24 7.17 -7.66 -11.96
N ARG A 25 6.64 -8.54 -11.12
CA ARG A 25 5.70 -8.15 -10.05
C ARG A 25 6.37 -7.35 -8.94
N ALA A 26 7.61 -7.67 -8.56
CA ALA A 26 8.39 -6.86 -7.64
C ALA A 26 8.53 -5.42 -8.14
N LYS A 27 8.87 -5.24 -9.42
CA LYS A 27 8.92 -3.92 -10.05
C LYS A 27 7.57 -3.21 -10.02
N LEU A 28 6.48 -3.89 -10.36
CA LEU A 28 5.14 -3.29 -10.34
C LEU A 28 4.69 -2.91 -8.92
N ALA A 29 5.04 -3.70 -7.90
CA ALA A 29 4.79 -3.39 -6.49
C ALA A 29 5.47 -2.08 -6.08
N VAL A 30 6.78 -1.98 -6.34
CA VAL A 30 7.56 -0.76 -6.08
C VAL A 30 7.00 0.43 -6.87
N PHE A 31 6.69 0.24 -8.15
CA PHE A 31 6.06 1.26 -9.00
C PHE A 31 4.75 1.78 -8.38
N ASP A 32 3.84 0.88 -8.03
CA ASP A 32 2.51 1.22 -7.52
C ASP A 32 2.61 2.01 -6.23
N CYS A 33 3.42 1.51 -5.29
CA CYS A 33 3.58 2.11 -3.97
C CYS A 33 4.38 3.42 -4.01
N CYS A 34 5.29 3.61 -4.97
CA CYS A 34 5.91 4.91 -5.21
C CYS A 34 4.86 5.98 -5.52
N GLY A 35 3.89 5.66 -6.38
CA GLY A 35 2.77 6.56 -6.68
C GLY A 35 1.93 6.87 -5.43
N THR A 36 1.51 5.84 -4.69
CA THR A 36 0.65 6.05 -3.51
C THR A 36 1.38 6.75 -2.36
N ALA A 37 2.70 6.57 -2.22
CA ALA A 37 3.52 7.31 -1.27
C ALA A 37 3.51 8.81 -1.58
N VAL A 38 3.69 9.20 -2.84
CA VAL A 38 3.60 10.61 -3.25
C VAL A 38 2.20 11.18 -3.02
N ALA A 39 1.14 10.43 -3.37
CA ALA A 39 -0.23 10.86 -3.05
C ALA A 39 -0.41 11.11 -1.54
N GLY A 40 0.20 10.26 -0.71
CA GLY A 40 0.22 10.31 0.75
C GLY A 40 0.75 11.60 1.37
N VAL A 41 1.56 12.38 0.64
CA VAL A 41 2.20 13.62 1.13
C VAL A 41 1.17 14.58 1.74
N HIS A 42 0.01 14.71 1.08
CA HIS A 42 -1.04 15.67 1.46
C HIS A 42 -2.09 15.07 2.41
N HIS A 43 -1.93 13.82 2.84
CA HIS A 43 -2.90 13.19 3.72
C HIS A 43 -2.80 13.75 5.16
N PRO A 44 -3.92 14.05 5.84
CA PRO A 44 -3.90 14.58 7.21
C PRO A 44 -3.08 13.75 8.21
N ALA A 45 -3.24 12.42 8.21
CA ALA A 45 -2.44 11.53 9.06
C ALA A 45 -0.91 11.67 8.82
N ALA A 46 -0.48 11.76 7.55
CA ALA A 46 0.93 11.93 7.22
C ALA A 46 1.43 13.31 7.63
N HIS A 47 0.59 14.34 7.50
CA HIS A 47 0.89 15.69 7.98
C HIS A 47 1.11 15.73 9.50
N GLN A 48 0.25 15.08 10.29
CA GLN A 48 0.39 15.01 11.75
C GLN A 48 1.68 14.29 12.17
N VAL A 49 2.00 13.15 11.53
CA VAL A 49 3.26 12.42 11.78
C VAL A 49 4.47 13.29 11.43
N ARG A 50 4.42 14.00 10.29
CA ARG A 50 5.46 14.93 9.87
C ARG A 50 5.69 16.04 10.89
N GLN A 51 4.61 16.70 11.36
CA GLN A 51 4.72 17.76 12.37
C GLN A 51 5.44 17.26 13.62
N LEU A 52 5.02 16.11 14.16
CA LEU A 52 5.66 15.51 15.33
C LEU A 52 7.14 15.19 15.09
N ILE A 53 7.50 14.65 13.93
CA ILE A 53 8.90 14.35 13.58
C ILE A 53 9.76 15.62 13.54
N VAL A 54 9.22 16.71 12.98
CA VAL A 54 9.91 18.02 12.93
C VAL A 54 10.08 18.58 14.34
N GLU A 55 9.03 18.53 15.17
CA GLU A 55 9.07 18.96 16.57
C GLU A 55 10.10 18.19 17.41
N MET A 56 10.30 16.90 17.13
CA MET A 56 11.32 16.06 17.78
C MET A 56 12.75 16.35 17.31
N GLY A 57 12.95 17.20 16.29
CA GLY A 57 14.28 17.60 15.81
C GLY A 57 14.98 16.52 15.00
N SER A 58 14.27 15.84 14.09
CA SER A 58 14.85 14.81 13.21
C SER A 58 16.04 15.34 12.39
N THR A 59 17.16 14.60 12.38
CA THR A 59 18.38 14.99 11.67
C THR A 59 18.21 14.93 10.14
N PRO A 60 18.39 16.01 9.37
CA PRO A 60 18.13 16.04 7.93
C PRO A 60 19.19 15.25 7.13
N THR A 61 18.95 13.95 6.90
CA THR A 61 19.93 13.02 6.31
C THR A 61 19.50 12.45 4.96
N VAL A 62 18.28 11.95 4.87
CA VAL A 62 17.72 11.29 3.67
C VAL A 62 16.42 11.95 3.25
N ARG A 63 16.10 11.88 1.96
CA ARG A 63 14.90 12.49 1.37
C ARG A 63 13.64 11.71 1.70
N VAL A 64 12.54 12.45 1.79
CA VAL A 64 11.18 11.90 1.81
C VAL A 64 10.60 12.01 0.40
N ILE A 65 10.13 10.87 -0.12
CA ILE A 65 9.49 10.81 -1.44
C ILE A 65 8.28 11.76 -1.51
N GLY A 66 8.14 12.49 -2.62
CA GLY A 66 7.08 13.47 -2.84
C GLY A 66 7.23 14.77 -2.04
N ASP A 67 8.33 14.95 -1.30
CA ASP A 67 8.50 16.06 -0.38
C ASP A 67 9.81 16.84 -0.57
N HIS A 68 9.90 18.00 0.07
CA HIS A 68 11.13 18.80 0.19
C HIS A 68 11.95 18.44 1.44
N LEU A 69 11.38 17.62 2.33
CA LEU A 69 11.97 17.30 3.63
C LEU A 69 13.15 16.34 3.52
N LEU A 70 14.14 16.61 4.38
CA LEU A 70 15.19 15.67 4.76
C LEU A 70 14.96 15.27 6.21
N LEU A 71 15.02 13.97 6.51
CA LEU A 71 14.80 13.41 7.84
C LEU A 71 15.88 12.39 8.20
N SER A 72 15.86 11.94 9.45
CA SER A 72 16.69 10.80 9.86
C SER A 72 16.20 9.54 9.12
N PRO A 73 17.07 8.53 8.88
CA PRO A 73 16.67 7.30 8.21
C PRO A 73 15.42 6.62 8.82
N LEU A 74 15.33 6.61 10.14
CA LEU A 74 14.20 6.01 10.87
C LEU A 74 12.90 6.81 10.70
N ASP A 75 12.99 8.14 10.71
CA ASP A 75 11.81 9.00 10.61
C ASP A 75 11.33 9.13 9.17
N ALA A 76 12.24 9.13 8.19
CA ALA A 76 11.91 9.02 6.77
C ALA A 76 11.17 7.71 6.46
N ALA A 77 11.62 6.59 7.03
CA ALA A 77 10.94 5.30 6.89
C ALA A 77 9.53 5.33 7.51
N TRP A 78 9.38 5.94 8.69
CA TRP A 78 8.08 6.08 9.35
C TRP A 78 7.10 6.94 8.55
N LEU A 79 7.53 8.14 8.16
CA LEU A 79 6.68 9.05 7.42
C LEU A 79 6.28 8.44 6.07
N THR A 80 7.26 7.91 5.31
CA THR A 80 7.00 7.33 3.99
C THR A 80 6.08 6.11 4.04
N GLY A 81 6.22 5.23 5.03
CA GLY A 81 5.31 4.09 5.18
C GLY A 81 3.89 4.51 5.57
N THR A 82 3.76 5.55 6.39
CA THR A 82 2.46 6.16 6.72
C THR A 82 1.82 6.77 5.47
N MET A 83 2.59 7.49 4.67
CA MET A 83 2.13 8.09 3.41
C MET A 83 1.66 7.03 2.41
N THR A 84 2.43 5.96 2.23
CA THR A 84 2.16 4.91 1.23
C THR A 84 0.80 4.23 1.44
N ASP A 85 0.41 4.03 2.71
CA ASP A 85 -0.81 3.32 3.09
C ASP A 85 -1.98 4.26 3.44
N ALA A 86 -1.76 5.57 3.48
CA ALA A 86 -2.71 6.59 3.94
C ALA A 86 -4.08 6.52 3.23
N TYR A 87 -4.06 6.22 1.93
CA TYR A 87 -5.25 6.18 1.09
C TYR A 87 -5.84 4.76 0.93
N LEU A 88 -5.25 3.73 1.54
CA LEU A 88 -5.51 2.31 1.26
C LEU A 88 -5.49 1.99 -0.24
N TYR A 89 -4.62 2.65 -0.99
CA TYR A 89 -4.58 2.59 -2.45
C TYR A 89 -3.42 1.75 -3.00
N SER A 90 -2.50 1.30 -2.13
CA SER A 90 -1.39 0.41 -2.48
C SER A 90 -1.87 -1.02 -2.75
N ASP A 91 -0.95 -1.84 -3.24
CA ASP A 91 -1.18 -3.28 -3.42
C ASP A 91 -1.65 -4.02 -2.16
N THR A 92 -2.19 -5.23 -2.35
CA THR A 92 -2.56 -6.15 -1.27
C THR A 92 -2.11 -7.55 -1.63
N HIS A 93 -1.48 -8.24 -0.70
CA HIS A 93 -1.23 -9.66 -0.81
C HIS A 93 -2.28 -10.44 0.00
N PHE A 94 -3.23 -11.03 -0.73
CA PHE A 94 -4.44 -11.62 -0.16
C PHE A 94 -4.18 -12.78 0.82
N PRO A 95 -3.32 -13.77 0.50
CA PRO A 95 -3.03 -14.85 1.45
C PRO A 95 -2.47 -14.36 2.79
N SER A 96 -1.68 -13.28 2.77
CA SER A 96 -1.16 -12.68 4.00
C SER A 96 -2.12 -11.71 4.69
N ASN A 97 -3.21 -11.29 4.03
CA ASN A 97 -4.08 -10.20 4.49
C ASN A 97 -3.30 -8.93 4.86
N ALA A 98 -2.35 -8.54 4.02
CA ALA A 98 -1.38 -7.49 4.33
C ALA A 98 -1.02 -6.60 3.12
N HIS A 99 -0.65 -5.36 3.42
CA HIS A 99 -0.07 -4.38 2.49
C HIS A 99 1.46 -4.36 2.65
N LEU A 100 2.16 -5.42 2.24
CA LEU A 100 3.57 -5.58 2.59
C LEU A 100 4.48 -4.54 1.91
N THR A 101 4.17 -4.16 0.68
CA THR A 101 4.99 -3.19 -0.07
C THR A 101 5.02 -1.81 0.60
N SER A 102 3.94 -1.39 1.28
CA SER A 102 3.91 -0.12 2.02
C SER A 102 4.84 -0.11 3.24
N VAL A 103 5.29 -1.28 3.69
CA VAL A 103 6.27 -1.46 4.77
C VAL A 103 7.69 -1.60 4.23
N LEU A 104 7.88 -2.26 3.09
CA LEU A 104 9.19 -2.53 2.50
C LEU A 104 9.74 -1.35 1.68
N LEU A 105 8.87 -0.65 0.94
CA LEU A 105 9.25 0.49 0.10
C LEU A 105 9.99 1.59 0.89
N PRO A 106 9.56 2.02 2.08
CA PRO A 106 10.27 3.04 2.84
C PRO A 106 11.71 2.63 3.17
N VAL A 107 11.94 1.36 3.49
CA VAL A 107 13.30 0.83 3.79
C VAL A 107 14.16 0.84 2.53
N LEU A 108 13.60 0.45 1.38
CA LEU A 108 14.29 0.50 0.08
C LEU A 108 14.70 1.92 -0.31
N LEU A 109 13.80 2.89 -0.15
CA LEU A 109 14.06 4.29 -0.46
C LEU A 109 15.16 4.85 0.43
N VAL A 110 15.07 4.64 1.75
CA VAL A 110 16.06 5.13 2.72
C VAL A 110 17.44 4.52 2.47
N LEU A 111 17.53 3.19 2.37
CA LEU A 111 18.82 2.52 2.20
C LEU A 111 19.38 2.67 0.78
N GLY A 112 18.53 2.72 -0.24
CA GLY A 112 18.96 3.00 -1.61
C GLY A 112 19.41 4.44 -1.86
N GLU A 113 19.10 5.38 -0.95
CA GLU A 113 19.75 6.69 -0.95
C GLU A 113 21.11 6.68 -0.25
N LEU A 114 21.20 5.98 0.88
CA LEU A 114 22.42 5.89 1.69
C LEU A 114 23.50 5.01 1.05
N HIS A 115 23.09 4.05 0.24
CA HIS A 115 23.96 3.09 -0.42
C HIS A 115 23.75 3.19 -1.94
N GLU A 116 24.84 3.23 -2.69
CA GLU A 116 24.82 3.31 -4.17
C GLU A 116 24.40 1.98 -4.80
N MET A 117 23.17 1.55 -4.52
CA MET A 117 22.64 0.25 -4.93
C MET A 117 22.07 0.33 -6.33
N THR A 118 22.30 -0.70 -7.12
CA THR A 118 21.61 -0.91 -8.39
C THR A 118 20.14 -1.24 -8.14
N GLY A 119 19.31 -1.04 -9.16
CA GLY A 119 17.90 -1.42 -9.04
C GLY A 119 17.67 -2.92 -8.94
N ALA A 120 18.55 -3.76 -9.50
CA ALA A 120 18.52 -5.21 -9.30
C ALA A 120 18.77 -5.60 -7.83
N GLU A 121 19.71 -4.96 -7.16
CA GLU A 121 19.97 -5.18 -5.72
C GLU A 121 18.76 -4.77 -4.86
N ALA A 122 18.17 -3.60 -5.16
CA ALA A 122 16.97 -3.13 -4.49
C ALA A 122 15.79 -4.11 -4.68
N LEU A 123 15.53 -4.56 -5.91
CA LEU A 123 14.48 -5.54 -6.20
C LEU A 123 14.73 -6.90 -5.53
N THR A 124 15.99 -7.31 -5.39
CA THR A 124 16.33 -8.56 -4.70
C THR A 124 16.05 -8.44 -3.19
N ALA A 125 16.35 -7.29 -2.58
CA ALA A 125 16.04 -7.05 -1.17
C ALA A 125 14.55 -6.86 -0.88
N TYR A 126 13.83 -6.23 -1.81
CA TYR A 126 12.38 -6.23 -1.79
C TYR A 126 11.84 -7.66 -1.79
N ALA A 127 12.27 -8.49 -2.75
CA ALA A 127 11.79 -9.86 -2.88
C ALA A 127 12.12 -10.71 -1.65
N ALA A 128 13.32 -10.58 -1.07
CA ALA A 128 13.70 -11.27 0.16
C ALA A 128 12.79 -10.88 1.34
N GLY A 129 12.55 -9.58 1.56
CA GLY A 129 11.69 -9.12 2.63
C GLY A 129 10.22 -9.49 2.43
N PHE A 130 9.74 -9.43 1.18
CA PHE A 130 8.38 -9.83 0.85
C PHE A 130 8.17 -11.31 1.13
N GLU A 131 9.11 -12.17 0.71
CA GLU A 131 9.07 -13.62 0.95
C GLU A 131 9.11 -13.96 2.46
N VAL A 132 9.97 -13.29 3.24
CA VAL A 132 10.02 -13.47 4.70
C VAL A 132 8.68 -13.10 5.33
N ALA A 133 8.11 -11.95 4.97
CA ALA A 133 6.86 -11.49 5.56
C ALA A 133 5.66 -12.37 5.16
N THR A 134 5.55 -12.81 3.91
CA THR A 134 4.44 -13.69 3.47
C THR A 134 4.52 -15.06 4.12
N ARG A 135 5.72 -15.62 4.27
CA ARG A 135 5.96 -16.89 4.96
C ARG A 135 5.60 -16.84 6.43
N LEU A 136 6.03 -15.79 7.11
CA LEU A 136 5.69 -15.60 8.52
C LEU A 136 4.20 -15.33 8.70
N ALA A 137 3.56 -14.58 7.79
CA ALA A 137 2.11 -14.41 7.77
C ALA A 137 1.37 -15.75 7.59
N ALA A 138 1.86 -16.66 6.75
CA ALA A 138 1.30 -17.99 6.56
C ALA A 138 1.36 -18.84 7.85
N GLY A 139 2.37 -18.62 8.71
CA GLY A 139 2.51 -19.32 9.99
C GLY A 139 1.57 -18.83 11.11
N ILE A 140 0.91 -17.68 10.95
CA ILE A 140 0.07 -17.07 12.01
C ILE A 140 -1.40 -16.83 11.57
N ASN A 141 -1.64 -16.65 10.27
CA ASN A 141 -2.99 -16.50 9.73
C ASN A 141 -3.70 -17.85 9.59
N PRO A 142 -5.04 -17.89 9.60
CA PRO A 142 -5.96 -16.76 9.71
C PRO A 142 -6.28 -16.30 11.14
N GLU A 143 -5.90 -17.10 12.15
CA GLU A 143 -6.31 -16.86 13.55
C GLU A 143 -5.73 -15.58 14.13
N HIS A 144 -4.49 -15.23 13.81
CA HIS A 144 -3.87 -13.94 14.11
C HIS A 144 -4.77 -12.76 13.71
N TYR A 145 -5.16 -12.74 12.43
CA TYR A 145 -5.96 -11.66 11.86
C TYR A 145 -7.33 -11.63 12.53
N ARG A 146 -7.98 -12.79 12.69
CA ARG A 146 -9.29 -12.91 13.38
C ARG A 146 -9.24 -12.47 14.84
N HIS A 147 -8.13 -12.69 15.52
CA HIS A 147 -7.92 -12.25 16.90
C HIS A 147 -7.87 -10.72 17.03
N GLY A 148 -7.64 -10.00 15.92
CA GLY A 148 -7.67 -8.54 15.88
C GLY A 148 -6.31 -7.89 15.66
N TRP A 149 -5.27 -8.65 15.32
CA TRP A 149 -3.97 -8.11 14.94
C TRP A 149 -3.92 -7.73 13.46
N HIS A 150 -3.15 -6.70 13.14
CA HIS A 150 -2.96 -6.21 11.78
C HIS A 150 -1.70 -6.82 11.15
N THR A 151 -1.88 -7.83 10.30
CA THR A 151 -0.77 -8.59 9.69
C THR A 151 0.21 -7.71 8.92
N THR A 152 -0.26 -6.64 8.26
CA THR A 152 0.61 -5.65 7.59
C THR A 152 1.76 -5.19 8.47
N SER A 153 1.51 -4.87 9.74
CA SER A 153 2.57 -4.39 10.63
C SER A 153 3.30 -5.54 11.32
N VAL A 154 2.56 -6.53 11.81
CA VAL A 154 3.16 -7.64 12.59
C VAL A 154 4.08 -8.52 11.73
N ALA A 155 3.68 -8.89 10.52
CA ALA A 155 4.55 -9.61 9.58
C ALA A 155 5.45 -8.65 8.78
N GLY A 156 4.96 -7.45 8.48
CA GLY A 156 5.74 -6.46 7.73
C GLY A 156 7.01 -6.02 8.42
N VAL A 157 7.04 -5.91 9.77
CA VAL A 157 8.28 -5.58 10.49
C VAL A 157 9.39 -6.62 10.24
N MET A 158 9.03 -7.88 10.08
CA MET A 158 9.98 -8.96 9.76
C MET A 158 10.49 -8.83 8.32
N GLY A 159 9.59 -8.53 7.39
CA GLY A 159 9.99 -8.23 6.01
C GLY A 159 10.91 -7.01 5.92
N ALA A 160 10.57 -5.91 6.61
CA ALA A 160 11.39 -4.71 6.67
C ALA A 160 12.77 -4.98 7.28
N THR A 161 12.83 -5.83 8.32
CA THR A 161 14.09 -6.27 8.93
C THR A 161 14.95 -7.06 7.94
N ALA A 162 14.35 -7.98 7.18
CA ALA A 162 15.05 -8.76 6.16
C ALA A 162 15.52 -7.88 4.98
N THR A 163 14.67 -6.97 4.49
CA THR A 163 15.04 -6.00 3.46
C THR A 163 16.20 -5.12 3.94
N ALA A 164 16.09 -4.54 5.14
CA ALA A 164 17.15 -3.71 5.70
C ALA A 164 18.45 -4.49 5.90
N GLY A 165 18.37 -5.66 6.54
CA GLY A 165 19.55 -6.47 6.84
C GLY A 165 20.29 -6.92 5.58
N ARG A 166 19.58 -7.26 4.50
CA ARG A 166 20.21 -7.57 3.22
C ARG A 166 20.92 -6.35 2.63
N LEU A 167 20.24 -5.20 2.56
CA LEU A 167 20.81 -3.98 1.99
C LEU A 167 22.01 -3.47 2.80
N MET A 168 22.00 -3.68 4.11
CA MET A 168 23.12 -3.33 5.00
C MET A 168 24.25 -4.37 5.00
N GLY A 169 24.11 -5.49 4.27
CA GLY A 169 25.12 -6.54 4.20
C GLY A 169 25.31 -7.31 5.51
N LEU A 170 24.25 -7.50 6.30
CA LEU A 170 24.32 -8.23 7.56
C LEU A 170 24.65 -9.71 7.34
N SER A 171 25.49 -10.27 8.21
CA SER A 171 25.74 -11.72 8.24
C SER A 171 24.49 -12.50 8.68
N PRO A 172 24.40 -13.81 8.40
CA PRO A 172 23.33 -14.64 8.92
C PRO A 172 23.18 -14.54 10.45
N GLU A 173 24.27 -14.45 11.19
CA GLU A 173 24.24 -14.31 12.65
C GLU A 173 23.64 -12.96 13.07
N GLN A 174 24.02 -11.88 12.39
CA GLN A 174 23.46 -10.54 12.64
C GLN A 174 21.97 -10.49 12.28
N LEU A 175 21.55 -11.15 11.19
CA LEU A 175 20.13 -11.25 10.83
C LEU A 175 19.30 -12.05 11.85
N GLN A 176 19.87 -13.10 12.45
CA GLN A 176 19.22 -13.79 13.58
C GLN A 176 19.01 -12.83 14.76
N GLN A 177 20.01 -12.00 15.10
CA GLN A 177 19.84 -10.97 16.13
C GLN A 177 18.77 -9.95 15.74
N ALA A 178 18.78 -9.49 14.48
CA ALA A 178 17.84 -8.51 13.96
C ALA A 178 16.39 -9.01 14.04
N PHE A 179 16.12 -10.26 13.62
CA PHE A 179 14.81 -10.88 13.79
C PHE A 179 14.43 -10.98 15.26
N GLY A 180 15.39 -11.33 16.13
CA GLY A 180 15.20 -11.34 17.57
C GLY A 180 14.73 -10.01 18.13
N ILE A 181 15.37 -8.91 17.73
CA ILE A 181 14.98 -7.55 18.14
C ILE A 181 13.60 -7.19 17.58
N ALA A 182 13.36 -7.48 16.29
CA ALA A 182 12.11 -7.19 15.61
C ALA A 182 10.90 -7.89 16.24
N THR A 183 11.08 -9.03 16.91
CA THR A 183 9.98 -9.70 17.63
C THR A 183 9.35 -8.80 18.70
N SER A 184 10.16 -7.96 19.36
CA SER A 184 9.70 -7.04 20.41
C SER A 184 9.08 -5.76 19.87
N GLU A 185 9.25 -5.49 18.57
CA GLU A 185 8.70 -4.32 17.88
C GLU A 185 7.41 -4.62 17.12
N ALA A 186 7.07 -5.91 16.94
CA ALA A 186 5.89 -6.33 16.22
C ALA A 186 4.60 -5.94 16.97
N ALA A 187 3.79 -5.06 16.36
CA ALA A 187 2.53 -4.60 16.94
C ALA A 187 1.53 -4.15 15.85
N GLY A 188 0.27 -3.91 16.23
CA GLY A 188 -0.74 -3.28 15.36
C GLY A 188 -2.13 -3.87 15.57
N SER A 189 -3.09 -3.04 16.03
CA SER A 189 -4.46 -3.50 16.31
C SER A 189 -5.43 -3.13 15.19
N ARG A 190 -6.23 -4.10 14.73
CA ARG A 190 -7.34 -3.87 13.77
C ARG A 190 -8.46 -3.02 14.36
N SER A 191 -8.50 -2.82 15.68
CA SER A 191 -9.45 -1.88 16.30
C SER A 191 -9.31 -0.45 15.77
N ASN A 192 -8.12 -0.10 15.28
CA ASN A 192 -7.81 1.20 14.68
C ASN A 192 -8.23 1.33 13.20
N PHE A 193 -8.82 0.31 12.58
CA PHE A 193 -9.29 0.43 11.20
C PHE A 193 -10.36 1.54 11.10
N GLY A 194 -10.21 2.41 10.12
CA GLY A 194 -11.03 3.62 9.97
C GLY A 194 -10.54 4.84 10.74
N THR A 195 -9.31 4.81 11.28
CA THR A 195 -8.64 5.95 11.94
C THR A 195 -7.30 6.25 11.27
N ASP A 196 -6.71 7.41 11.59
CA ASP A 196 -5.38 7.81 11.12
C ASP A 196 -4.26 6.90 11.63
N THR A 197 -4.49 6.12 12.69
CA THR A 197 -3.55 5.12 13.21
C THR A 197 -3.38 3.93 12.26
N MET A 198 -4.37 3.63 11.41
CA MET A 198 -4.29 2.49 10.49
C MET A 198 -3.09 2.58 9.53
N PRO A 199 -2.90 3.66 8.75
CA PRO A 199 -1.73 3.80 7.89
C PRO A 199 -0.42 3.97 8.67
N MET A 200 -0.47 4.51 9.89
CA MET A 200 0.69 4.62 10.77
C MET A 200 1.31 3.25 11.07
N HIS A 201 0.52 2.17 11.09
CA HIS A 201 1.02 0.80 11.27
C HIS A 201 2.11 0.45 10.25
N SER A 202 1.93 0.80 8.97
CA SER A 202 2.88 0.50 7.90
C SER A 202 4.19 1.28 8.09
N GLY A 203 4.09 2.56 8.45
CA GLY A 203 5.24 3.39 8.80
C GLY A 203 5.99 2.92 10.04
N ARG A 204 5.28 2.54 11.12
CA ARG A 204 5.91 2.03 12.34
C ARG A 204 6.63 0.71 12.09
N ALA A 205 6.04 -0.21 11.33
CA ALA A 205 6.69 -1.46 10.96
C ALA A 205 7.96 -1.22 10.14
N ALA A 206 7.94 -0.29 9.18
CA ALA A 206 9.11 0.07 8.39
C ALA A 206 10.24 0.63 9.26
N ARG A 207 9.92 1.59 10.15
CA ARG A 207 10.87 2.18 11.09
C ARG A 207 11.46 1.13 12.04
N SER A 208 10.62 0.28 12.61
CA SER A 208 11.05 -0.73 13.58
C SER A 208 11.89 -1.84 12.94
N GLY A 209 11.58 -2.25 11.71
CA GLY A 209 12.41 -3.23 10.99
C GLY A 209 13.78 -2.66 10.64
N LEU A 210 13.83 -1.42 10.15
CA LEU A 210 15.10 -0.71 9.92
C LEU A 210 15.92 -0.55 11.21
N LEU A 211 15.26 -0.13 12.30
CA LEU A 211 15.91 -0.01 13.62
C LEU A 211 16.51 -1.34 14.09
N SER A 212 15.78 -2.44 13.92
CA SER A 212 16.21 -3.78 14.33
C SER A 212 17.48 -4.22 13.58
N ALA A 213 17.53 -3.98 12.27
CA ALA A 213 18.73 -4.23 11.46
C ALA A 213 19.90 -3.31 11.86
N MET A 214 19.64 -2.02 12.11
CA MET A 214 20.66 -1.06 12.57
C MET A 214 21.26 -1.45 13.92
N LEU A 215 20.43 -1.89 14.87
CA LEU A 215 20.88 -2.35 16.19
C LEU A 215 21.76 -3.61 16.06
N ALA A 216 21.30 -4.60 15.28
CA ALA A 216 22.07 -5.83 15.04
C ALA A 216 23.40 -5.55 14.34
N ALA A 217 23.45 -4.61 13.40
CA ALA A 217 24.68 -4.16 12.74
C ALA A 217 25.72 -3.61 13.73
N LYS A 218 25.26 -3.08 14.87
CA LYS A 218 26.10 -2.57 15.97
C LYS A 218 26.42 -3.62 17.04
N GLY A 219 25.99 -4.87 16.85
CA GLY A 219 26.22 -5.96 17.80
C GLY A 219 25.22 -6.00 18.95
N PHE A 220 24.10 -5.27 18.87
CA PHE A 220 23.00 -5.45 19.81
C PHE A 220 22.39 -6.85 19.62
N THR A 221 22.08 -7.54 20.71
CA THR A 221 21.66 -8.94 20.68
C THR A 221 20.15 -9.09 20.83
N GLY A 222 19.57 -10.00 20.05
CA GLY A 222 18.23 -10.56 20.24
C GLY A 222 18.32 -12.06 20.53
N ASN A 223 17.18 -12.74 20.68
CA ASN A 223 17.19 -14.20 20.74
C ASN A 223 17.42 -14.76 19.30
N PRO A 224 18.49 -15.53 19.03
CA PRO A 224 18.78 -16.03 17.68
C PRO A 224 17.79 -17.09 17.18
N GLN A 225 16.84 -17.52 18.02
CA GLN A 225 15.77 -18.46 17.69
C GLN A 225 14.37 -17.83 17.92
N ALA A 226 14.30 -16.49 17.93
CA ALA A 226 13.11 -15.79 18.43
C ALA A 226 11.82 -16.04 17.64
N LEU A 227 11.90 -16.49 16.38
CA LEU A 227 10.69 -16.76 15.61
C LEU A 227 9.97 -18.03 16.12
N GLU A 228 10.72 -19.09 16.40
CA GLU A 228 10.19 -20.41 16.76
C GLU A 228 10.33 -20.80 18.24
N SER A 229 11.12 -20.07 19.05
CA SER A 229 11.34 -20.41 20.46
C SER A 229 10.05 -20.34 21.28
N PRO A 230 9.95 -21.00 22.45
CA PRO A 230 8.85 -20.77 23.39
C PRO A 230 8.73 -19.28 23.75
N MET A 231 7.51 -18.73 23.77
CA MET A 231 7.27 -17.27 23.90
C MET A 231 7.86 -16.43 22.75
N GLY A 232 8.27 -17.07 21.66
CA GLY A 232 8.75 -16.44 20.44
C GLY A 232 7.62 -15.93 19.57
N TRP A 233 7.98 -15.29 18.46
CA TRP A 233 7.04 -14.56 17.60
C TRP A 233 5.87 -15.40 17.11
N LEU A 234 6.13 -16.63 16.61
CA LEU A 234 5.06 -17.51 16.14
C LEU A 234 4.10 -17.92 17.28
N ASP A 235 4.64 -18.18 18.47
CA ASP A 235 3.86 -18.56 19.64
C ASP A 235 2.96 -17.41 20.13
N LEU A 236 3.49 -16.18 20.11
CA LEU A 236 2.78 -14.96 20.52
C LEU A 236 1.65 -14.58 19.56
N PHE A 237 1.88 -14.70 18.24
CA PHE A 237 0.99 -14.10 17.24
C PHE A 237 -0.01 -15.05 16.58
N ARG A 238 0.11 -16.38 16.73
CA ARG A 238 -0.86 -17.36 16.18
C ARG A 238 -2.28 -17.27 16.75
N GLY A 239 -2.49 -16.53 17.83
CA GLY A 239 -3.75 -16.50 18.55
C GLY A 239 -4.07 -17.88 19.15
N LYS A 240 -5.29 -18.39 18.90
CA LYS A 240 -5.72 -19.74 19.32
C LYS A 240 -5.47 -20.81 18.25
N GLY A 241 -4.86 -20.44 17.13
CA GLY A 241 -4.53 -21.37 16.06
C GLY A 241 -3.38 -22.30 16.44
N GLU A 242 -3.28 -23.41 15.71
CA GLU A 242 -2.10 -24.26 15.78
C GLU A 242 -0.90 -23.52 15.17
N VAL A 243 0.27 -23.64 15.80
CA VAL A 243 1.52 -23.18 15.17
C VAL A 243 1.79 -24.09 13.98
N GLN A 244 2.03 -23.50 12.82
CA GLN A 244 2.40 -24.23 11.60
C GLN A 244 3.83 -23.81 11.18
N PRO A 245 4.89 -24.17 11.94
CA PRO A 245 6.27 -23.79 11.63
C PRO A 245 6.68 -24.28 10.24
N GLU A 246 6.17 -25.45 9.85
CA GLU A 246 6.47 -26.07 8.57
C GLU A 246 5.93 -25.24 7.40
N ALA A 247 4.83 -24.50 7.59
CA ALA A 247 4.29 -23.59 6.59
C ALA A 247 5.21 -22.40 6.31
N VAL A 248 5.99 -21.95 7.31
CA VAL A 248 6.92 -20.81 7.15
C VAL A 248 8.05 -21.15 6.18
N LEU A 249 8.63 -22.35 6.28
CA LEU A 249 9.78 -22.74 5.44
C LEU A 249 9.40 -23.51 4.17
N HIS A 250 8.12 -23.86 4.00
CA HIS A 250 7.65 -24.67 2.87
C HIS A 250 8.05 -24.07 1.51
N GLN A 251 8.87 -24.79 0.73
CA GLN A 251 9.35 -24.36 -0.61
C GLN A 251 10.18 -23.06 -0.61
N LEU A 252 10.87 -22.71 0.48
CA LEU A 252 11.76 -21.54 0.52
C LEU A 252 12.88 -21.65 -0.52
N GLY A 253 12.96 -20.66 -1.42
CA GLY A 253 13.92 -20.65 -2.52
C GLY A 253 13.55 -21.53 -3.72
N GLU A 254 12.48 -22.32 -3.61
CA GLU A 254 11.94 -23.13 -4.72
C GLU A 254 10.75 -22.47 -5.40
N SER A 255 9.92 -21.75 -4.63
CA SER A 255 8.83 -20.93 -5.15
C SER A 255 8.74 -19.64 -4.34
N PHE A 256 8.39 -18.55 -5.01
CA PHE A 256 8.27 -17.24 -4.38
C PHE A 256 6.81 -16.79 -4.36
N ALA A 257 6.39 -16.11 -3.30
CA ALA A 257 5.05 -15.50 -3.21
C ALA A 257 4.78 -14.53 -4.37
N LEU A 258 5.82 -13.83 -4.84
CA LEU A 258 5.73 -12.94 -6.00
C LEU A 258 5.51 -13.68 -7.33
N GLU A 259 5.80 -14.97 -7.43
CA GLU A 259 5.44 -15.78 -8.62
C GLU A 259 3.97 -16.13 -8.66
N ARG A 260 3.30 -16.08 -7.52
CA ARG A 260 1.89 -16.43 -7.43
C ARG A 260 1.02 -15.24 -7.80
N PRO A 261 -0.10 -15.47 -8.51
CA PRO A 261 -1.10 -14.46 -8.78
C PRO A 261 -1.89 -14.14 -7.50
N GLU A 262 -1.23 -13.56 -6.50
CA GLU A 262 -1.82 -13.31 -5.18
C GLU A 262 -1.56 -11.88 -4.67
N LEU A 263 -0.69 -11.12 -5.37
CA LEU A 263 -0.47 -9.69 -5.19
C LEU A 263 -1.36 -8.89 -6.13
N TYR A 264 -2.28 -8.11 -5.56
CA TYR A 264 -3.32 -7.38 -6.28
C TYR A 264 -3.03 -5.89 -6.27
N PHE A 265 -3.18 -5.24 -7.41
CA PHE A 265 -2.96 -3.81 -7.57
C PHE A 265 -4.29 -3.07 -7.54
N LYS A 266 -4.49 -2.23 -6.54
CA LYS A 266 -5.78 -1.55 -6.32
C LYS A 266 -6.02 -0.44 -7.33
N PHE A 267 -7.19 -0.42 -7.98
CA PHE A 267 -7.64 0.70 -8.82
C PHE A 267 -8.66 1.61 -8.14
N TYR A 268 -9.11 1.22 -6.95
CA TYR A 268 -9.95 2.02 -6.08
C TYR A 268 -9.22 2.38 -4.77
N ALA A 269 -9.34 3.64 -4.34
CA ALA A 269 -8.71 4.15 -3.11
C ALA A 269 -9.48 3.73 -1.83
N ASN A 270 -9.80 2.44 -1.74
CA ASN A 270 -10.63 1.84 -0.69
C ASN A 270 -10.07 0.48 -0.26
N GLY A 271 -10.51 -0.04 0.88
CA GLY A 271 -10.18 -1.38 1.33
C GLY A 271 -10.54 -2.45 0.29
N ALA A 272 -9.61 -3.37 0.03
CA ALA A 272 -9.73 -4.43 -0.99
C ALA A 272 -11.07 -5.22 -0.95
N PRO A 273 -11.65 -5.54 0.23
CA PRO A 273 -12.92 -6.27 0.28
C PRO A 273 -14.11 -5.65 -0.45
N THR A 274 -14.06 -4.36 -0.82
CA THR A 274 -15.15 -3.70 -1.55
C THR A 274 -14.96 -3.72 -3.07
N HIS A 275 -13.80 -4.13 -3.60
CA HIS A 275 -13.42 -3.80 -4.99
C HIS A 275 -14.32 -4.48 -6.02
N ARG A 276 -14.68 -5.74 -5.81
CA ARG A 276 -15.65 -6.45 -6.65
C ARG A 276 -17.05 -5.82 -6.61
N PHE A 277 -17.46 -5.28 -5.46
CA PHE A 277 -18.74 -4.57 -5.31
C PHE A 277 -18.74 -3.23 -6.02
N ILE A 278 -17.61 -2.52 -6.02
CA ILE A 278 -17.41 -1.29 -6.80
C ILE A 278 -17.54 -1.62 -8.30
N ASP A 279 -16.85 -2.65 -8.78
CA ASP A 279 -16.94 -3.09 -10.18
C ASP A 279 -18.40 -3.41 -10.57
N ALA A 280 -19.12 -4.16 -9.72
CA ALA A 280 -20.52 -4.50 -9.96
C ALA A 280 -21.42 -3.25 -10.01
N ALA A 281 -21.23 -2.32 -9.08
CA ALA A 281 -21.97 -1.06 -9.04
C ALA A 281 -21.70 -0.18 -10.29
N LEU A 282 -20.44 -0.10 -10.73
CA LEU A 282 -20.07 0.63 -11.95
C LEU A 282 -20.69 -0.01 -13.21
N ALA A 283 -20.70 -1.33 -13.31
CA ALA A 283 -21.33 -2.05 -14.41
C ALA A 283 -22.86 -1.80 -14.45
N LEU A 284 -23.53 -1.86 -13.30
CA LEU A 284 -24.97 -1.56 -13.20
C LEU A 284 -25.29 -0.11 -13.58
N ARG A 285 -24.44 0.85 -13.19
CA ARG A 285 -24.56 2.25 -13.63
C ARG A 285 -24.43 2.40 -15.14
N GLN A 286 -23.49 1.68 -15.77
CA GLN A 286 -23.31 1.68 -17.23
C GLN A 286 -24.52 1.08 -17.98
N GLN A 287 -25.32 0.25 -17.34
CA GLN A 287 -26.60 -0.26 -17.89
C GLN A 287 -27.73 0.80 -17.84
N GLY A 288 -27.47 2.00 -17.33
CA GLY A 288 -28.42 3.13 -17.34
C GLY A 288 -29.23 3.30 -16.06
N VAL A 289 -28.83 2.67 -14.95
CA VAL A 289 -29.45 2.91 -13.63
C VAL A 289 -29.17 4.34 -13.19
N THR A 290 -30.23 5.09 -12.89
CA THR A 290 -30.15 6.44 -12.32
C THR A 290 -30.47 6.42 -10.83
N LEU A 291 -29.93 7.38 -10.07
CA LEU A 291 -30.02 7.41 -8.60
C LEU A 291 -31.47 7.49 -8.11
N GLU A 292 -32.31 8.23 -8.83
CA GLU A 292 -33.71 8.46 -8.50
C GLU A 292 -34.54 7.18 -8.59
N GLN A 293 -34.15 6.27 -9.48
CA GLN A 293 -34.81 4.98 -9.68
C GLN A 293 -34.51 3.97 -8.59
N ILE A 294 -33.40 4.14 -7.84
CA ILE A 294 -32.94 3.16 -6.85
C ILE A 294 -33.84 3.20 -5.61
N GLU A 295 -34.52 2.09 -5.35
CA GLU A 295 -35.25 1.86 -4.10
C GLU A 295 -34.32 1.23 -3.05
N ARG A 296 -33.57 0.20 -3.43
CA ARG A 296 -32.67 -0.54 -2.52
C ARG A 296 -31.48 -1.14 -3.27
N VAL A 297 -30.34 -1.24 -2.60
CA VAL A 297 -29.15 -1.94 -3.10
C VAL A 297 -28.75 -3.02 -2.10
N VAL A 298 -28.70 -4.27 -2.53
CA VAL A 298 -28.32 -5.42 -1.68
C VAL A 298 -26.99 -5.96 -2.15
N CYS A 299 -26.00 -5.97 -1.27
CA CYS A 299 -24.68 -6.53 -1.51
C CYS A 299 -24.54 -7.85 -0.75
N LYS A 300 -24.37 -8.96 -1.46
CA LYS A 300 -24.10 -10.26 -0.82
C LYS A 300 -22.63 -10.38 -0.46
N VAL A 301 -22.32 -10.58 0.81
CA VAL A 301 -20.96 -10.46 1.35
C VAL A 301 -20.58 -11.70 2.15
N ASN A 302 -19.33 -12.14 2.01
CA ASN A 302 -18.77 -13.14 2.91
C ASN A 302 -18.76 -12.59 4.36
N PRO A 303 -19.35 -13.30 5.34
CA PRO A 303 -19.36 -12.90 6.75
C PRO A 303 -18.00 -12.46 7.32
N ALA A 304 -16.89 -13.00 6.81
CA ALA A 304 -15.54 -12.62 7.22
C ALA A 304 -15.22 -11.13 6.98
N TYR A 305 -15.85 -10.50 5.98
CA TYR A 305 -15.63 -9.09 5.68
C TYR A 305 -16.34 -8.13 6.63
N VAL A 306 -17.38 -8.57 7.34
CA VAL A 306 -18.19 -7.69 8.22
C VAL A 306 -17.32 -7.02 9.30
N GLN A 307 -16.32 -7.74 9.84
CA GLN A 307 -15.43 -7.17 10.86
C GLN A 307 -14.51 -6.08 10.30
N THR A 308 -14.11 -6.18 9.03
CA THR A 308 -13.27 -5.19 8.35
C THR A 308 -14.13 -4.02 7.84
N LEU A 309 -15.26 -4.31 7.22
CA LEU A 309 -16.22 -3.35 6.64
C LEU A 309 -17.23 -2.87 7.70
N ARG A 310 -16.72 -2.40 8.83
CA ARG A 310 -17.52 -2.17 10.06
C ARG A 310 -18.31 -0.86 10.09
N TYR A 311 -18.04 0.07 9.18
CA TYR A 311 -18.69 1.38 9.18
C TYR A 311 -19.81 1.42 8.15
N ALA A 312 -21.04 1.15 8.57
CA ALA A 312 -22.21 1.30 7.69
C ALA A 312 -22.58 2.76 7.41
N ARG A 313 -22.19 3.68 8.30
CA ARG A 313 -22.45 5.13 8.21
C ARG A 313 -21.17 5.92 8.54
N PRO A 314 -20.11 5.80 7.72
CA PRO A 314 -18.85 6.49 7.97
C PRO A 314 -19.07 8.01 8.07
N GLN A 315 -18.38 8.62 9.04
CA GLN A 315 -18.41 10.06 9.28
C GLN A 315 -17.15 10.76 8.79
N THR A 316 -16.06 10.00 8.62
CA THR A 316 -14.75 10.53 8.20
C THR A 316 -14.28 9.82 6.93
N PRO A 317 -13.35 10.43 6.17
CA PRO A 317 -12.71 9.77 5.03
C PRO A 317 -12.09 8.41 5.39
N GLN A 318 -11.44 8.29 6.54
CA GLN A 318 -10.80 7.04 6.96
C GLN A 318 -11.82 5.95 7.24
N GLN A 319 -12.96 6.28 7.88
CA GLN A 319 -14.06 5.33 8.04
C GLN A 319 -14.67 4.94 6.69
N ALA A 320 -14.80 5.90 5.77
CA ALA A 320 -15.34 5.67 4.43
C ALA A 320 -14.48 4.68 3.64
N ARG A 321 -13.15 4.69 3.83
CA ARG A 321 -12.21 3.74 3.20
C ARG A 321 -12.43 2.27 3.58
N VAL A 322 -13.16 2.02 4.65
CA VAL A 322 -13.51 0.68 5.15
C VAL A 322 -15.03 0.54 5.31
N SER A 323 -15.78 1.17 4.42
CA SER A 323 -17.24 1.10 4.32
C SER A 323 -17.66 0.56 2.95
N LEU A 324 -18.41 -0.55 2.95
CA LEU A 324 -18.98 -1.09 1.71
C LEU A 324 -20.07 -0.17 1.15
N GLN A 325 -20.94 0.30 2.05
CA GLN A 325 -22.08 1.13 1.71
C GLN A 325 -21.61 2.42 1.05
N TYR A 326 -20.58 3.06 1.61
CA TYR A 326 -19.98 4.23 1.00
C TYR A 326 -19.40 3.93 -0.39
N ALA A 327 -18.56 2.89 -0.49
CA ALA A 327 -17.89 2.52 -1.74
C ALA A 327 -18.88 2.26 -2.89
N VAL A 328 -19.97 1.55 -2.62
CA VAL A 328 -21.04 1.29 -3.59
C VAL A 328 -21.82 2.56 -3.92
N ALA A 329 -22.14 3.39 -2.91
CA ALA A 329 -22.86 4.64 -3.13
C ALA A 329 -22.06 5.59 -4.03
N VAL A 330 -20.80 5.86 -3.73
CA VAL A 330 -19.98 6.77 -4.57
C VAL A 330 -19.71 6.20 -5.96
N ALA A 331 -19.61 4.87 -6.12
CA ALA A 331 -19.51 4.25 -7.43
C ALA A 331 -20.76 4.55 -8.29
N LEU A 332 -21.95 4.49 -7.70
CA LEU A 332 -23.22 4.78 -8.37
C LEU A 332 -23.41 6.29 -8.63
N CYS A 333 -23.09 7.15 -7.67
CA CYS A 333 -23.20 8.60 -7.84
C CYS A 333 -22.19 9.12 -8.88
N ASP A 334 -20.90 8.84 -8.67
CA ASP A 334 -19.81 9.52 -9.36
C ASP A 334 -19.32 8.74 -10.60
N GLY A 335 -19.66 7.45 -10.69
CA GLY A 335 -19.16 6.58 -11.76
C GLY A 335 -17.66 6.28 -11.66
N HIS A 336 -17.01 6.61 -10.55
CA HIS A 336 -15.62 6.28 -10.25
C HIS A 336 -15.37 6.31 -8.74
N VAL A 337 -14.31 5.63 -8.29
CA VAL A 337 -13.92 5.57 -6.87
C VAL A 337 -12.40 5.75 -6.76
N SER A 338 -11.93 6.99 -6.67
CA SER A 338 -10.50 7.30 -6.52
C SER A 338 -10.27 8.32 -5.40
N LEU A 339 -9.09 8.96 -5.34
CA LEU A 339 -8.70 9.86 -4.26
C LEU A 339 -9.74 10.97 -3.96
N PRO A 340 -10.32 11.68 -4.96
CA PRO A 340 -11.24 12.78 -4.73
C PRO A 340 -12.52 12.40 -3.98
N GLN A 341 -12.98 11.14 -4.08
CA GLN A 341 -14.18 10.68 -3.39
C GLN A 341 -13.98 10.56 -1.87
N PHE A 342 -12.77 10.59 -1.34
CA PHE A 342 -12.52 10.36 0.09
C PHE A 342 -12.07 11.64 0.78
N ASN A 343 -12.96 12.62 0.81
CA ASN A 343 -12.81 13.86 1.55
C ASN A 343 -14.07 14.11 2.40
N VAL A 344 -13.97 15.00 3.40
CA VAL A 344 -15.06 15.23 4.37
C VAL A 344 -16.34 15.72 3.69
N SER A 345 -16.26 16.63 2.73
CA SER A 345 -17.46 17.15 2.07
C SER A 345 -18.15 16.05 1.28
N ARG A 346 -17.45 15.32 0.41
CA ARG A 346 -18.06 14.23 -0.38
C ARG A 346 -18.63 13.13 0.52
N VAL A 347 -17.96 12.80 1.63
CA VAL A 347 -18.47 11.82 2.59
C VAL A 347 -19.82 12.25 3.15
N GLN A 348 -20.03 13.54 3.38
CA GLN A 348 -21.23 14.08 4.03
C GLN A 348 -22.29 14.63 3.04
N GLU A 349 -22.02 14.59 1.73
CA GLU A 349 -22.95 15.08 0.70
C GLU A 349 -24.29 14.33 0.74
N ALA A 350 -25.37 15.06 0.49
CA ALA A 350 -26.73 14.56 0.69
C ALA A 350 -27.07 13.38 -0.24
N ASP A 351 -26.63 13.43 -1.50
CA ASP A 351 -26.85 12.36 -2.47
C ASP A 351 -26.17 11.05 -2.05
N VAL A 352 -24.94 11.13 -1.55
CA VAL A 352 -24.18 9.98 -1.06
C VAL A 352 -24.81 9.43 0.20
N GLN A 353 -25.16 10.28 1.18
CA GLN A 353 -25.79 9.85 2.43
C GLN A 353 -27.14 9.19 2.18
N GLU A 354 -27.96 9.75 1.29
CA GLU A 354 -29.26 9.20 0.91
C GLU A 354 -29.13 7.82 0.25
N LEU A 355 -28.20 7.68 -0.71
CA LEU A 355 -28.00 6.41 -1.39
C LEU A 355 -27.36 5.37 -0.47
N MET A 356 -26.38 5.76 0.35
CA MET A 356 -25.71 4.89 1.31
C MET A 356 -26.70 4.28 2.31
N ALA A 357 -27.74 5.02 2.71
CA ALA A 357 -28.81 4.52 3.57
C ALA A 357 -29.66 3.41 2.92
N ARG A 358 -29.60 3.26 1.60
CA ARG A 358 -30.29 2.21 0.82
C ARG A 358 -29.38 1.00 0.51
N VAL A 359 -28.09 1.07 0.85
CA VAL A 359 -27.15 -0.03 0.63
C VAL A 359 -27.12 -0.96 1.84
N GLU A 360 -27.57 -2.19 1.63
CA GLU A 360 -27.61 -3.25 2.63
C GLU A 360 -26.47 -4.25 2.42
N LEU A 361 -25.79 -4.59 3.52
CA LEU A 361 -24.82 -5.66 3.57
C LEU A 361 -25.53 -6.95 4.00
N ASP A 362 -25.73 -7.86 3.05
CA ASP A 362 -26.33 -9.17 3.27
C ASP A 362 -25.21 -10.21 3.48
N ALA A 363 -24.90 -10.52 4.74
CA ALA A 363 -23.85 -11.47 5.08
C ALA A 363 -24.35 -12.91 4.85
N ASP A 364 -23.95 -13.52 3.74
CA ASP A 364 -24.43 -14.83 3.29
C ASP A 364 -23.51 -15.97 3.83
N PRO A 365 -23.97 -16.80 4.79
CA PRO A 365 -23.17 -17.89 5.33
C PRO A 365 -22.77 -18.94 4.28
N GLY A 366 -23.52 -19.04 3.18
CA GLY A 366 -23.21 -19.95 2.07
C GLY A 366 -21.88 -19.62 1.39
N LEU A 367 -21.46 -18.34 1.38
CA LEU A 367 -20.19 -17.90 0.81
C LEU A 367 -18.98 -18.35 1.65
N SER A 368 -19.13 -18.46 2.98
CA SER A 368 -18.06 -18.99 3.84
C SER A 368 -17.85 -20.49 3.63
N ALA A 369 -18.93 -21.24 3.36
CA ALA A 369 -18.88 -22.69 3.15
C ALA A 369 -18.11 -23.09 1.87
N THR A 370 -18.12 -22.23 0.85
CA THR A 370 -17.47 -22.49 -0.44
C THR A 370 -16.02 -22.01 -0.51
N THR A 371 -15.63 -21.06 0.35
CA THR A 371 -14.33 -20.38 0.26
C THR A 371 -13.31 -20.75 1.34
N GLY A 372 -13.75 -21.46 2.39
CA GLY A 372 -12.85 -21.94 3.45
C GLY A 372 -12.12 -20.79 4.16
N SER A 373 -10.79 -20.86 4.22
CA SER A 373 -9.96 -19.81 4.82
C SER A 373 -9.67 -18.63 3.87
N ASP A 374 -9.82 -18.82 2.56
CA ASP A 374 -9.66 -17.76 1.56
C ASP A 374 -11.00 -17.06 1.32
N PHE A 375 -11.40 -16.24 2.28
CA PHE A 375 -12.62 -15.44 2.20
C PHE A 375 -12.62 -14.44 1.02
N THR A 376 -11.50 -14.33 0.29
CA THR A 376 -11.32 -13.43 -0.84
C THR A 376 -11.53 -14.08 -2.21
N ALA A 377 -11.73 -15.39 -2.22
CA ALA A 377 -12.20 -16.14 -3.38
C ALA A 377 -13.72 -16.01 -3.64
N ALA A 378 -14.49 -15.42 -2.73
CA ALA A 378 -15.94 -15.28 -2.90
C ALA A 378 -16.27 -14.25 -3.99
N PRO A 379 -17.13 -14.57 -4.98
CA PRO A 379 -17.67 -13.55 -5.87
C PRO A 379 -18.49 -12.52 -5.10
N ALA A 380 -18.56 -11.31 -5.62
CA ALA A 380 -19.43 -10.26 -5.08
C ALA A 380 -20.65 -10.10 -5.97
N THR A 381 -21.84 -10.19 -5.37
CA THR A 381 -23.10 -9.92 -6.06
C THR A 381 -23.72 -8.64 -5.53
N VAL A 382 -24.03 -7.71 -6.44
CA VAL A 382 -24.79 -6.49 -6.17
C VAL A 382 -26.13 -6.60 -6.89
N ARG A 383 -27.22 -6.40 -6.14
CA ARG A 383 -28.58 -6.37 -6.68
C ARG A 383 -29.22 -5.03 -6.38
N ILE A 384 -29.66 -4.33 -7.42
CA ILE A 384 -30.41 -3.08 -7.31
C ILE A 384 -31.88 -3.40 -7.53
N GLU A 385 -32.72 -2.99 -6.58
CA GLU A 385 -34.17 -2.95 -6.70
C GLU A 385 -34.57 -1.53 -7.09
N LEU A 386 -35.32 -1.42 -8.20
CA LEU A 386 -35.81 -0.15 -8.72
C LEU A 386 -37.23 0.12 -8.24
N ARG A 387 -37.58 1.40 -8.12
CA ARG A 387 -38.91 1.87 -7.68
C ARG A 387 -40.06 1.45 -8.60
N ASP A 388 -39.76 1.04 -9.83
CA ASP A 388 -40.74 0.50 -10.79
C ASP A 388 -40.95 -1.02 -10.65
N GLY A 389 -40.33 -1.64 -9.64
CA GLY A 389 -40.40 -3.06 -9.34
C GLY A 389 -39.41 -3.94 -10.11
N ARG A 390 -38.64 -3.40 -11.05
CA ARG A 390 -37.56 -4.15 -11.73
C ARG A 390 -36.39 -4.39 -10.78
N SER A 391 -35.63 -5.45 -11.03
CA SER A 391 -34.36 -5.70 -10.34
C SER A 391 -33.26 -6.00 -11.34
N LEU A 392 -32.08 -5.43 -11.10
CA LEU A 392 -30.86 -5.64 -11.88
C LEU A 392 -29.82 -6.25 -10.95
N THR A 393 -29.10 -7.25 -11.43
CA THR A 393 -28.10 -7.97 -10.65
C THR A 393 -26.82 -8.08 -11.44
N GLU A 394 -25.69 -7.84 -10.78
CA GLU A 394 -24.36 -8.03 -11.33
C GLU A 394 -23.52 -8.86 -10.35
N THR A 395 -22.77 -9.84 -10.87
CA THR A 395 -21.86 -10.67 -10.09
C THR A 395 -20.47 -10.56 -10.66
N VAL A 396 -19.51 -10.19 -9.82
CA VAL A 396 -18.09 -10.04 -10.19
C VAL A 396 -17.28 -11.13 -9.50
N GLU A 397 -16.70 -12.01 -10.31
CA GLU A 397 -15.81 -13.09 -9.86
C GLU A 397 -14.42 -12.57 -9.49
N HIS A 398 -13.89 -11.65 -10.30
CA HIS A 398 -12.54 -11.09 -10.17
C HIS A 398 -12.58 -9.57 -10.36
N GLU A 399 -12.01 -8.82 -9.42
CA GLU A 399 -11.93 -7.37 -9.48
C GLU A 399 -10.87 -6.87 -10.47
N ARG A 400 -11.03 -5.63 -10.92
CA ARG A 400 -9.99 -4.93 -11.70
C ARG A 400 -8.70 -4.85 -10.90
N GLY A 401 -7.59 -5.24 -11.52
CA GLY A 401 -6.28 -5.27 -10.87
C GLY A 401 -5.95 -6.59 -10.17
N SER A 402 -6.90 -7.54 -10.17
CA SER A 402 -6.61 -8.93 -9.84
C SER A 402 -5.71 -9.57 -10.89
N PRO A 403 -5.10 -10.71 -10.59
CA PRO A 403 -4.31 -11.45 -11.57
C PRO A 403 -5.11 -12.04 -12.74
N GLU A 404 -6.40 -12.31 -12.56
CA GLU A 404 -7.32 -12.72 -13.63
C GLU A 404 -7.75 -11.52 -14.50
N ARG A 405 -7.72 -10.31 -13.94
CA ARG A 405 -7.93 -9.05 -14.66
C ARG A 405 -6.72 -8.13 -14.48
N PRO A 406 -5.53 -8.56 -14.96
CA PRO A 406 -4.29 -7.89 -14.66
C PRO A 406 -4.30 -6.49 -15.27
N PRO A 407 -3.75 -5.51 -14.56
CA PRO A 407 -3.73 -4.14 -15.03
C PRO A 407 -2.88 -4.00 -16.29
N LYS A 408 -3.42 -3.26 -17.26
CA LYS A 408 -2.66 -2.89 -18.45
C LYS A 408 -1.76 -1.69 -18.14
N ARG A 409 -0.67 -1.59 -18.88
CA ARG A 409 0.28 -0.47 -18.75
C ARG A 409 -0.40 0.92 -18.74
N PRO A 410 -1.32 1.27 -19.67
CA PRO A 410 -1.99 2.58 -19.63
C PRO A 410 -2.81 2.82 -18.36
N GLU A 411 -3.38 1.76 -17.76
CA GLU A 411 -4.16 1.89 -16.52
C GLU A 411 -3.26 2.18 -15.32
N PHE A 412 -2.10 1.51 -15.25
CA PHE A 412 -1.08 1.79 -14.24
C PHE A 412 -0.50 3.19 -14.38
N GLU A 413 -0.17 3.62 -15.60
CA GLU A 413 0.34 4.99 -15.85
C GLU A 413 -0.71 6.04 -15.47
N ALA A 414 -2.00 5.80 -15.79
CA ALA A 414 -3.08 6.68 -15.40
C ALA A 414 -3.25 6.76 -13.88
N LYS A 415 -3.21 5.62 -13.16
CA LYS A 415 -3.22 5.60 -11.70
C LYS A 415 -2.04 6.38 -11.13
N PHE A 416 -0.82 6.12 -11.61
CA PHE A 416 0.39 6.78 -11.14
C PHE A 416 0.31 8.30 -11.34
N ARG A 417 -0.06 8.75 -12.54
CA ARG A 417 -0.28 10.17 -12.84
C ARG A 417 -1.30 10.78 -11.89
N HIS A 418 -2.43 10.11 -11.67
CA HIS A 418 -3.45 10.59 -10.73
C HIS A 418 -2.91 10.74 -9.30
N CYS A 419 -2.06 9.82 -8.85
CA CYS A 419 -1.43 9.88 -7.53
C CYS A 419 -0.44 11.04 -7.39
N VAL A 420 0.28 11.41 -8.46
CA VAL A 420 1.38 12.40 -8.37
C VAL A 420 1.01 13.80 -8.86
N LEU A 421 -0.13 13.99 -9.53
CA LEU A 421 -0.44 15.21 -10.29
C LEU A 421 -0.43 16.49 -9.46
N HIS A 422 -0.76 16.40 -8.16
CA HIS A 422 -0.83 17.55 -7.26
C HIS A 422 0.50 17.84 -6.54
N THR A 423 1.50 16.98 -6.73
CA THR A 423 2.76 17.02 -5.98
C THR A 423 3.96 17.18 -6.89
N LEU A 424 4.01 16.43 -8.00
CA LEU A 424 5.16 16.42 -8.91
C LEU A 424 4.86 17.20 -10.21
N PRO A 425 5.81 18.04 -10.68
CA PRO A 425 5.76 18.60 -12.03
C PRO A 425 5.76 17.50 -13.10
N GLU A 426 5.15 17.77 -14.26
CA GLU A 426 5.04 16.81 -15.37
C GLU A 426 6.39 16.23 -15.82
N GLU A 427 7.45 17.05 -15.84
CA GLU A 427 8.82 16.59 -16.17
C GLU A 427 9.31 15.49 -15.22
N LYS A 428 9.12 15.67 -13.90
CA LYS A 428 9.46 14.67 -12.89
C LYS A 428 8.58 13.42 -13.00
N THR A 429 7.29 13.61 -13.30
CA THR A 429 6.35 12.50 -13.54
C THR A 429 6.80 11.63 -14.72
N LEU A 430 7.19 12.23 -15.85
CA LEU A 430 7.71 11.50 -17.00
C LEU A 430 9.01 10.77 -16.69
N LEU A 431 9.92 11.43 -15.95
CA LEU A 431 11.19 10.84 -15.55
C LEU A 431 10.97 9.63 -14.60
N ALA A 432 10.06 9.77 -13.64
CA ALA A 432 9.71 8.71 -12.72
C ALA A 432 9.11 7.50 -13.44
N LEU A 433 8.17 7.72 -14.37
CA LEU A 433 7.60 6.64 -15.20
C LEU A 433 8.70 5.88 -15.94
N ARG A 434 9.65 6.60 -16.57
CA ARG A 434 10.79 5.98 -17.26
C ARG A 434 11.61 5.10 -16.32
N TYR A 435 12.02 5.65 -15.17
CA TYR A 435 12.89 4.93 -14.24
C TYR A 435 12.19 3.74 -13.57
N LEU A 436 10.93 3.89 -13.17
CA LEU A 436 10.18 2.81 -12.54
C LEU A 436 9.91 1.65 -13.51
N TYR A 437 9.72 1.90 -14.82
CA TYR A 437 9.59 0.82 -15.81
C TYR A 437 10.91 0.10 -16.12
N GLN A 438 12.05 0.76 -15.89
CA GLN A 438 13.40 0.25 -16.12
C GLN A 438 14.13 -0.09 -14.82
N LEU A 439 13.38 -0.22 -13.72
CA LEU A 439 13.91 -0.27 -12.36
C LEU A 439 15.05 -1.28 -12.22
N GLU A 440 14.89 -2.49 -12.73
CA GLU A 440 15.89 -3.57 -12.65
C GLU A 440 17.22 -3.26 -13.34
N THR A 441 17.24 -2.32 -14.28
CA THR A 441 18.44 -1.92 -15.04
C THR A 441 19.05 -0.62 -14.55
N LEU A 442 18.49 0.02 -13.53
CA LEU A 442 19.03 1.28 -13.04
C LEU A 442 20.41 1.04 -12.41
N PRO A 443 21.43 1.82 -12.81
CA PRO A 443 22.77 1.72 -12.23
C PRO A 443 22.78 2.24 -10.78
N ASN A 444 21.82 3.08 -10.41
CA ASN A 444 21.66 3.59 -9.06
C ASN A 444 20.17 3.81 -8.74
N PHE A 445 19.69 3.17 -7.67
CA PHE A 445 18.31 3.24 -7.19
C PHE A 445 17.93 4.65 -6.73
N ARG A 446 18.91 5.47 -6.31
CA ARG A 446 18.72 6.88 -5.96
C ARG A 446 18.04 7.71 -7.06
N MET A 447 18.17 7.29 -8.32
CA MET A 447 17.49 7.93 -9.46
C MET A 447 15.97 7.97 -9.30
N ILE A 448 15.37 7.00 -8.59
CA ILE A 448 13.94 7.00 -8.24
C ILE A 448 13.61 8.20 -7.34
N LEU A 449 14.42 8.45 -6.33
CA LEU A 449 14.23 9.60 -5.43
C LEU A 449 14.52 10.94 -6.12
N ASP A 450 15.45 10.98 -7.08
CA ASP A 450 15.72 12.19 -7.87
C ASP A 450 14.49 12.61 -8.69
N ALA A 451 13.78 11.62 -9.24
CA ALA A 451 12.53 11.83 -9.96
C ALA A 451 11.33 12.11 -9.04
N LEU A 452 11.27 11.46 -7.87
CA LEU A 452 10.07 11.46 -7.02
C LEU A 452 10.12 12.38 -5.80
N SER A 453 11.26 13.00 -5.47
CA SER A 453 11.36 13.96 -4.36
C SER A 453 11.42 15.39 -4.90
N LEU A 454 11.06 16.38 -4.08
CA LEU A 454 11.19 17.79 -4.44
C LEU A 454 12.51 18.34 -3.92
N ALA A 455 13.06 19.36 -4.59
CA ALA A 455 14.31 19.98 -4.14
C ALA A 455 14.09 20.60 -2.75
N PRO A 456 15.02 20.45 -1.78
CA PRO A 456 14.90 21.11 -0.48
C PRO A 456 14.69 22.61 -0.66
N ARG A 457 13.79 23.21 0.13
CA ARG A 457 13.60 24.66 0.08
C ARG A 457 14.85 25.32 0.69
N PRO A 458 15.53 26.23 -0.02
CA PRO A 458 16.58 27.04 0.61
C PRO A 458 15.93 27.92 1.69
N GLY A 459 16.31 27.76 2.96
CA GLY A 459 15.92 28.69 4.04
C GLY A 459 15.35 28.12 5.35
N ALA A 460 15.26 26.81 5.55
CA ALA A 460 14.67 26.26 6.80
C ALA A 460 15.54 26.38 8.07
N GLU A 461 16.64 27.14 8.04
CA GLU A 461 17.43 27.47 9.23
C GLU A 461 17.08 28.84 9.85
N GLU A 462 16.20 29.66 9.25
CA GLU A 462 15.88 31.00 9.79
C GLU A 462 14.39 31.35 10.01
N GLU A 463 13.41 30.56 9.55
CA GLU A 463 12.00 30.90 9.77
C GLU A 463 11.41 30.23 11.02
N GLY A 464 11.91 30.68 12.18
CA GLY A 464 11.19 30.60 13.43
C GLY A 464 10.32 31.83 13.62
N GLU A 465 9.30 32.05 12.79
CA GLU A 465 8.26 33.03 13.09
C GLU A 465 6.96 32.69 12.34
N ALA A 466 5.84 32.72 13.08
CA ALA A 466 4.51 32.39 12.60
C ALA A 466 4.09 33.29 11.42
N GLY A 467 3.69 32.68 10.30
CA GLY A 467 3.16 33.39 9.13
C GLY A 467 1.76 32.89 8.78
N GLU A 468 0.77 33.77 8.94
CA GLU A 468 -0.63 33.58 8.56
C GLU A 468 -0.81 33.17 7.09
N ALA A 469 -1.86 32.40 6.82
CA ALA A 469 -2.26 32.00 5.47
C ALA A 469 -2.59 33.24 4.61
N PRO A 470 -2.13 33.34 3.35
CA PRO A 470 -2.51 34.47 2.51
C PRO A 470 -3.95 34.31 2.02
N GLU A 471 -4.74 35.37 2.21
CA GLU A 471 -6.05 35.58 1.59
C GLU A 471 -5.97 35.53 0.07
N ALA A 472 -7.00 34.95 -0.53
CA ALA A 472 -7.16 34.85 -1.97
C ALA A 472 -7.64 36.17 -2.58
N THR A 473 -6.96 36.64 -3.63
CA THR A 473 -7.52 37.61 -4.60
C THR A 473 -7.55 37.01 -6.01
N PRO A 474 -8.58 37.33 -6.82
CA PRO A 474 -8.91 36.59 -8.04
C PRO A 474 -8.31 37.19 -9.32
N GLU A 475 -8.46 36.43 -10.41
CA GLU A 475 -8.22 36.72 -11.83
C GLU A 475 -6.79 36.53 -12.37
N ALA A 476 -6.55 35.31 -12.87
CA ALA A 476 -5.59 35.05 -13.92
C ALA A 476 -6.28 34.34 -15.09
N ALA A 477 -6.02 34.82 -16.30
CA ALA A 477 -6.68 34.44 -17.55
C ALA A 477 -6.64 32.93 -17.85
N ALA A 478 -7.69 32.44 -18.51
CA ALA A 478 -7.87 31.02 -18.84
C ALA A 478 -6.69 30.47 -19.67
N PRO A 479 -6.16 29.27 -19.33
CA PRO A 479 -5.12 28.62 -20.12
C PRO A 479 -5.70 28.10 -21.45
N PRO A 480 -4.87 27.95 -22.50
CA PRO A 480 -5.31 27.41 -23.79
C PRO A 480 -5.85 25.99 -23.64
N ALA A 481 -6.81 25.63 -24.49
CA ALA A 481 -7.47 24.33 -24.49
C ALA A 481 -6.44 23.19 -24.50
N GLU A 482 -6.68 22.18 -23.66
CA GLU A 482 -5.78 21.04 -23.37
C GLU A 482 -5.26 20.33 -24.65
N ALA A 483 -6.06 20.34 -25.73
CA ALA A 483 -5.69 19.79 -27.04
C ALA A 483 -4.56 20.58 -27.75
N ASP A 484 -4.56 21.91 -27.68
CA ASP A 484 -3.52 22.75 -28.31
C ASP A 484 -2.17 22.61 -27.59
N ARG A 485 -2.22 22.40 -26.27
CA ARG A 485 -1.03 22.16 -25.44
C ARG A 485 -0.41 20.79 -25.73
N LEU A 486 -1.25 19.77 -25.96
CA LEU A 486 -0.81 18.42 -26.33
C LEU A 486 -0.14 18.41 -27.71
N ALA A 487 -0.72 19.08 -28.70
CA ALA A 487 -0.16 19.17 -30.05
C ALA A 487 1.21 19.88 -30.10
N GLN A 488 1.38 20.95 -29.30
CA GLN A 488 2.67 21.64 -29.19
C GLN A 488 3.74 20.80 -28.48
N LEU A 489 3.35 19.96 -27.52
CA LEU A 489 4.25 19.04 -26.82
C LEU A 489 4.69 17.88 -27.70
N GLU A 490 3.79 17.28 -28.49
CA GLU A 490 4.14 16.24 -29.46
C GLU A 490 5.11 16.75 -30.54
N ALA A 491 4.92 17.99 -31.01
CA ALA A 491 5.85 18.62 -31.96
C ALA A 491 7.25 18.82 -31.36
N ARG A 492 7.32 19.13 -30.07
CA ARG A 492 8.59 19.34 -29.34
C ARG A 492 9.29 18.02 -29.02
N LEU A 493 8.53 16.94 -28.85
CA LEU A 493 9.06 15.58 -28.70
C LEU A 493 9.74 15.11 -29.99
N ARG A 494 9.09 15.28 -31.14
CA ARG A 494 9.67 14.90 -32.45
C ARG A 494 10.96 15.66 -32.76
N ALA A 495 11.03 16.95 -32.39
CA ALA A 495 12.23 17.75 -32.58
C ALA A 495 13.43 17.31 -31.71
N LEU A 496 13.17 16.65 -30.57
CA LEU A 496 14.22 16.08 -29.71
C LEU A 496 14.65 14.67 -30.17
N GLU A 497 13.75 13.94 -30.83
CA GLU A 497 14.05 12.63 -31.44
C GLU A 497 14.93 12.76 -32.69
N GLU A 498 14.85 13.87 -33.42
CA GLU A 498 15.69 14.16 -34.60
C GLU A 498 17.12 14.66 -34.26
N GLN A 499 17.44 14.86 -32.97
CA GLN A 499 18.75 15.35 -32.50
C GLN A 499 19.63 14.25 -31.85
N ASN A 500 19.19 13.00 -31.84
CA ASN A 500 19.98 11.79 -31.52
C ASN A 500 19.98 10.83 -32.70
#